data_AF-A0A9W6UBZ3-F1
#
_entry.id   AF-A0A9W6UBZ3-F1
#
_cell.length_a   1.000
_cell.length_b   1.000
_cell.length_c   1.000
_cell.angle_alpha   90.00
_cell.angle_beta   90.00
_cell.angle_gamma   90.00
#
_symmetry.space_group_name_H-M   'P 1'
#
loop_
_entity.id
_entity.type
_entity.pdbx_description
1 polymer ?
#
loop_
_entity_poly.entity_id
_entity_poly.type
_entity_poly.pdbx_seq_one_letter_code
_entity_poly.pdbx_strand_id
1 'polypeptide(L)'
;MDVDAAAAAGWAGVWGEQAESKTHQFYESKQFEAELQAAVGAAEALKPLRKHFSLLALTDRPRFVEKQTREWLDHKFSGVFDKLVFVDEDSPEHLVTRKKELYDELKVKIAVGSDAAMLAEAAENVEHVVVVGSVPWTKATGETRSGVVQVAEWPTVREVFEQLVKELNLQPLEKVFPGPRLARYTDDLVTVSTRKPAVFYANIINSKFTVQKQETVRLQASEAAITTAVQAAEILRIQNNAVTTKISTRYALNRPKDRGGYRVPKLELVLQRVARKA
;
A
#
# COMPACT_ATOMS: atom_id res chain seq x y z
N MET A 1 -16.56 6.92 22.85
CA MET A 1 -15.12 7.13 22.70
C MET A 1 -14.90 8.63 22.77
N ASP A 2 -13.99 9.07 23.62
CA ASP A 2 -13.54 10.46 23.62
C ASP A 2 -12.72 10.67 22.34
N VAL A 3 -13.33 11.36 21.37
CA VAL A 3 -12.79 11.53 20.02
C VAL A 3 -11.58 12.48 20.05
N ASP A 4 -11.51 13.34 21.07
CA ASP A 4 -10.44 14.30 21.27
C ASP A 4 -9.18 13.62 21.86
N ALA A 5 -9.36 12.60 22.70
CA ALA A 5 -8.26 11.75 23.17
C ALA A 5 -7.64 10.90 22.03
N ALA A 6 -8.46 10.46 21.07
CA ALA A 6 -8.00 9.76 19.87
C ALA A 6 -7.25 10.67 18.89
N ALA A 7 -7.58 11.96 18.87
CA ALA A 7 -6.96 12.96 18.01
C ALA A 7 -5.51 13.26 18.42
N ALA A 8 -5.17 13.18 19.71
CA ALA A 8 -3.89 13.65 20.24
C ALA A 8 -2.80 12.55 20.39
N ALA A 9 -3.17 11.28 20.49
CA ALA A 9 -2.24 10.23 20.92
C ALA A 9 -2.28 8.93 20.09
N GLY A 10 -3.05 8.92 18.99
CA GLY A 10 -3.28 7.73 18.17
C GLY A 10 -3.96 6.59 18.94
N TRP A 11 -4.12 5.43 18.30
CA TRP A 11 -4.76 4.27 18.95
C TRP A 11 -3.99 3.76 20.18
N ALA A 12 -2.67 3.97 20.20
CA ALA A 12 -1.81 3.66 21.34
C ALA A 12 -2.15 4.51 22.57
N GLY A 13 -2.45 5.80 22.40
CA GLY A 13 -2.86 6.65 23.51
C GLY A 13 -4.29 6.38 24.02
N VAL A 14 -5.17 5.87 23.16
CA VAL A 14 -6.56 5.55 23.55
C VAL A 14 -6.68 4.18 24.22
N TRP A 15 -5.90 3.19 23.75
CA TRP A 15 -6.03 1.80 24.17
C TRP A 15 -4.80 1.22 24.87
N GLY A 16 -3.71 1.96 24.98
CA GLY A 16 -2.47 1.51 25.62
C GLY A 16 -1.97 0.20 25.02
N GLU A 17 -1.55 -0.73 25.87
CA GLU A 17 -1.08 -2.07 25.47
C GLU A 17 -2.14 -2.90 24.70
N GLN A 18 -3.42 -2.55 24.78
CA GLN A 18 -4.48 -3.25 24.04
C GLN A 18 -4.64 -2.74 22.59
N ALA A 19 -3.95 -1.66 22.21
CA ALA A 19 -4.12 -1.04 20.90
C ALA A 19 -3.85 -2.01 19.76
N GLU A 20 -2.80 -2.82 19.85
CA GLU A 20 -2.46 -3.81 18.82
C GLU A 20 -3.54 -4.88 18.70
N SER A 21 -3.98 -5.46 19.83
CA SER A 21 -5.03 -6.49 19.85
C SER A 21 -6.37 -5.97 19.33
N LYS A 22 -6.76 -4.75 19.72
CA LYS A 22 -8.02 -4.12 19.25
C LYS A 22 -7.97 -3.73 17.79
N THR A 23 -6.83 -3.24 17.32
CA THR A 23 -6.60 -2.94 15.89
C THR A 23 -6.69 -4.22 15.06
N HIS A 24 -6.09 -5.31 15.55
CA HIS A 24 -6.21 -6.63 14.92
C HIS A 24 -7.67 -7.12 14.88
N GLN A 25 -8.40 -7.01 16.00
CA GLN A 25 -9.82 -7.38 16.06
C GLN A 25 -10.68 -6.54 15.11
N PHE A 26 -10.38 -5.26 14.96
CA PHE A 26 -11.07 -4.40 14.00
C PHE A 26 -10.85 -4.88 12.56
N TYR A 27 -9.61 -5.22 12.19
CA TYR A 27 -9.32 -5.75 10.86
C TYR A 27 -9.96 -7.11 10.55
N GLU A 28 -10.21 -7.93 11.58
CA GLU A 28 -10.96 -9.20 11.46
C GLU A 28 -12.50 -9.01 11.53
N SER A 29 -12.98 -7.79 11.82
CA SER A 29 -14.39 -7.53 12.01
C SER A 29 -15.17 -7.39 10.68
N LYS A 30 -16.45 -7.73 10.71
CA LYS A 30 -17.39 -7.46 9.60
C LYS A 30 -17.48 -5.98 9.25
N GLN A 31 -17.26 -5.11 10.24
CA GLN A 31 -17.27 -3.67 10.05
C GLN A 31 -16.18 -3.23 9.07
N PHE A 32 -14.97 -3.77 9.22
CA PHE A 32 -13.88 -3.50 8.27
C PHE A 32 -14.12 -4.16 6.90
N GLU A 33 -14.67 -5.37 6.89
CA GLU A 33 -14.91 -6.14 5.65
C GLU A 33 -15.97 -5.50 4.74
N ALA A 34 -17.09 -5.02 5.29
CA ALA A 34 -18.24 -4.63 4.49
C ALA A 34 -18.76 -3.20 4.73
N GLU A 35 -18.51 -2.62 5.91
CA GLU A 35 -19.18 -1.38 6.33
C GLU A 35 -18.28 -0.15 6.23
N LEU A 36 -16.99 -0.33 5.95
CA LEU A 36 -16.02 0.76 5.85
C LEU A 36 -16.44 1.74 4.74
N GLN A 37 -16.72 2.99 5.11
CA GLN A 37 -17.05 4.06 4.17
C GLN A 37 -15.81 4.83 3.74
N ALA A 38 -15.82 5.32 2.50
CA ALA A 38 -14.85 6.31 2.06
C ALA A 38 -15.16 7.66 2.70
N ALA A 39 -14.14 8.51 2.84
CA ALA A 39 -14.35 9.88 3.25
C ALA A 39 -15.29 10.59 2.26
N VAL A 40 -16.23 11.36 2.79
CA VAL A 40 -17.28 12.02 2.00
C VAL A 40 -16.64 12.95 0.96
N GLY A 41 -17.01 12.78 -0.31
CA GLY A 41 -16.52 13.60 -1.42
C GLY A 41 -15.13 13.23 -1.95
N ALA A 42 -14.43 12.25 -1.35
CA ALA A 42 -13.07 11.90 -1.74
C ALA A 42 -13.00 11.29 -3.15
N ALA A 43 -13.92 10.38 -3.48
CA ALA A 43 -13.95 9.73 -4.79
C ALA A 43 -14.28 10.72 -5.91
N GLU A 44 -15.23 11.62 -5.64
CA GLU A 44 -15.68 12.68 -6.55
C GLU A 44 -14.59 13.74 -6.77
N ALA A 45 -13.79 14.02 -5.74
CA ALA A 45 -12.66 14.94 -5.82
C ALA A 45 -11.50 14.35 -6.64
N LEU A 46 -11.15 13.07 -6.42
CA LEU A 46 -9.98 12.45 -7.02
C LEU A 46 -10.19 11.98 -8.47
N LYS A 47 -11.37 11.45 -8.80
CA LYS A 47 -11.63 10.87 -10.13
C LYS A 47 -11.34 11.82 -11.32
N PRO A 48 -11.72 13.10 -11.29
CA PRO A 48 -11.41 14.04 -12.37
C PRO A 48 -9.92 14.39 -12.47
N LEU A 49 -9.15 14.22 -11.40
CA LEU A 49 -7.71 14.55 -11.37
C LEU A 49 -6.88 13.60 -12.24
N ARG A 50 -7.42 12.42 -12.56
CA ARG A 50 -6.77 11.45 -13.46
C ARG A 50 -6.42 11.98 -14.84
N LYS A 51 -7.07 13.05 -15.30
CA LYS A 51 -6.72 13.67 -16.58
C LYS A 51 -5.37 14.40 -16.54
N HIS A 52 -4.85 14.72 -15.36
CA HIS A 52 -3.58 15.44 -15.20
C HIS A 52 -2.55 14.62 -14.40
N PHE A 53 -2.99 13.70 -13.53
CA PHE A 53 -2.12 13.01 -12.58
C PHE A 53 -2.28 11.49 -12.66
N SER A 54 -1.19 10.78 -12.40
CA SER A 54 -1.24 9.38 -11.96
C SER A 54 -1.44 9.34 -10.46
N LEU A 55 -2.42 8.55 -10.00
CA LEU A 55 -2.83 8.50 -8.61
C LEU A 55 -2.37 7.20 -7.96
N LEU A 56 -1.57 7.31 -6.91
CA LEU A 56 -1.03 6.17 -6.16
C LEU A 56 -1.66 6.15 -4.76
N ALA A 57 -2.19 5.01 -4.36
CA ALA A 57 -2.65 4.79 -2.99
C ALA A 57 -1.49 4.22 -2.17
N LEU A 58 -1.00 4.96 -1.17
CA LEU A 58 0.01 4.51 -0.22
C LEU A 58 -0.63 4.31 1.16
N THR A 59 -0.45 3.13 1.75
CA THR A 59 -1.09 2.76 3.02
C THR A 59 -0.15 2.05 3.98
N ASP A 60 -0.34 2.31 5.26
CA ASP A 60 0.29 1.69 6.42
C ASP A 60 -0.47 0.46 6.95
N ARG A 61 -1.58 0.07 6.31
CA ARG A 61 -2.34 -1.12 6.70
C ARG A 61 -1.46 -2.37 6.69
N PRO A 62 -1.70 -3.33 7.59
CA PRO A 62 -0.93 -4.56 7.59
C PRO A 62 -1.24 -5.41 6.36
N ARG A 63 -0.25 -6.20 5.91
CA ARG A 63 -0.36 -7.00 4.67
C ARG A 63 -1.47 -8.05 4.70
N PHE A 64 -1.85 -8.55 5.87
CA PHE A 64 -2.89 -9.58 5.95
C PHE A 64 -4.29 -9.07 5.54
N VAL A 65 -4.51 -7.75 5.53
CA VAL A 65 -5.73 -7.11 4.99
C VAL A 65 -5.58 -6.59 3.56
N GLU A 66 -4.53 -7.00 2.85
CA GLU A 66 -4.23 -6.50 1.51
C GLU A 66 -5.39 -6.76 0.53
N LYS A 67 -5.95 -7.97 0.56
CA LYS A 67 -7.07 -8.36 -0.31
C LYS A 67 -8.29 -7.46 -0.07
N GLN A 68 -8.72 -7.34 1.20
CA GLN A 68 -9.88 -6.55 1.59
C GLN A 68 -9.68 -5.07 1.22
N THR A 69 -8.47 -4.54 1.42
CA THR A 69 -8.14 -3.15 1.07
C THR A 69 -8.22 -2.89 -0.43
N ARG A 70 -7.75 -3.83 -1.27
CA ARG A 70 -7.84 -3.73 -2.73
C ARG A 70 -9.29 -3.80 -3.21
N GLU A 71 -10.07 -4.75 -2.71
CA GLU A 71 -11.49 -4.91 -3.04
C GLU A 71 -12.29 -3.66 -2.62
N TRP A 72 -12.00 -3.12 -1.45
CA TRP A 72 -12.60 -1.88 -0.97
C TRP A 72 -12.26 -0.68 -1.86
N LEU A 73 -11.00 -0.53 -2.28
CA LEU A 73 -10.60 0.54 -3.22
C LEU A 73 -11.26 0.38 -4.59
N ASP A 74 -11.37 -0.84 -5.13
CA ASP A 74 -12.05 -1.08 -6.41
C ASP A 74 -13.55 -0.75 -6.35
N HIS A 75 -14.17 -0.92 -5.18
CA HIS A 75 -15.58 -0.63 -4.97
C HIS A 75 -15.84 0.88 -4.72
N LYS A 76 -15.08 1.50 -3.81
CA LYS A 76 -15.30 2.91 -3.39
C LYS A 76 -14.58 3.93 -4.28
N PHE A 77 -13.47 3.55 -4.90
CA PHE A 77 -12.61 4.40 -5.72
C PHE A 77 -12.40 3.78 -7.12
N SER A 78 -13.49 3.29 -7.71
CA SER A 78 -13.44 2.54 -8.96
C SER A 78 -12.77 3.32 -10.09
N GLY A 79 -11.63 2.80 -10.55
CA GLY A 79 -10.84 3.39 -11.62
C GLY A 79 -10.15 4.71 -11.24
N VAL A 80 -9.96 5.00 -9.95
CA VAL A 80 -9.28 6.22 -9.48
C VAL A 80 -7.77 6.03 -9.38
N PHE A 81 -7.31 4.95 -8.75
CA PHE A 81 -5.89 4.73 -8.48
C PHE A 81 -5.24 3.83 -9.53
N ASP A 82 -3.99 4.13 -9.88
CA ASP A 82 -3.16 3.34 -10.79
C ASP A 82 -2.45 2.20 -10.06
N LYS A 83 -2.07 2.41 -8.80
CA LYS A 83 -1.34 1.44 -7.98
C LYS A 83 -1.69 1.60 -6.50
N LEU A 84 -1.67 0.46 -5.79
CA LEU A 84 -1.69 0.41 -4.33
C LEU A 84 -0.33 -0.07 -3.83
N VAL A 85 0.25 0.66 -2.88
CA VAL A 85 1.54 0.37 -2.26
C VAL A 85 1.34 0.33 -0.76
N PHE A 86 1.79 -0.75 -0.13
CA PHE A 86 1.82 -0.86 1.32
C PHE A 86 3.24 -0.56 1.79
N VAL A 87 3.34 0.26 2.85
CA VAL A 87 4.61 0.64 3.47
C VAL A 87 5.24 -0.56 4.18
N ASP A 88 4.42 -1.40 4.81
CA ASP A 88 4.81 -2.70 5.38
C ASP A 88 5.92 -2.61 6.45
N GLU A 89 5.74 -1.67 7.38
CA GLU A 89 6.61 -1.43 8.54
C GLU A 89 5.77 -1.28 9.81
N ASP A 90 6.25 -1.87 10.91
CA ASP A 90 5.53 -1.94 12.19
C ASP A 90 5.98 -0.83 13.18
N SER A 91 7.13 -0.19 12.94
CA SER A 91 7.66 0.91 13.77
C SER A 91 7.34 2.28 13.16
N PRO A 92 6.85 3.27 13.94
CA PRO A 92 6.56 4.62 13.45
C PRO A 92 7.77 5.32 12.80
N GLU A 93 8.96 5.19 13.40
CA GLU A 93 10.20 5.81 12.87
C GLU A 93 10.61 5.19 11.53
N HIS A 94 10.47 3.87 11.40
CA HIS A 94 10.73 3.16 10.15
C HIS A 94 9.66 3.44 9.10
N LEU A 95 8.42 3.66 9.52
CA LEU A 95 7.30 3.97 8.63
C LEU A 95 7.52 5.32 7.92
N VAL A 96 7.97 6.36 8.64
CA VAL A 96 8.34 7.65 8.03
C VAL A 96 9.48 7.48 7.03
N THR A 97 10.55 6.80 7.45
CA THR A 97 11.72 6.53 6.60
C THR A 97 11.32 5.79 5.33
N ARG A 98 10.50 4.74 5.45
CA ARG A 98 10.05 3.95 4.30
C ARG A 98 9.10 4.72 3.39
N LYS A 99 8.24 5.59 3.93
CA LYS A 99 7.41 6.48 3.10
C LYS A 99 8.27 7.45 2.29
N LYS A 100 9.32 8.01 2.88
CA LYS A 100 10.29 8.87 2.17
C LYS A 100 10.96 8.13 1.02
N GLU A 101 11.48 6.92 1.27
CA GLU A 101 12.04 6.06 0.22
C GLU A 101 11.02 5.77 -0.90
N LEU A 102 9.78 5.46 -0.54
CA LEU A 102 8.72 5.19 -1.52
C LEU A 102 8.37 6.42 -2.36
N TYR A 103 8.38 7.62 -1.76
CA TYR A 103 8.16 8.86 -2.50
C TYR A 103 9.28 9.12 -3.51
N ASP A 104 10.54 8.88 -3.12
CA ASP A 104 11.70 8.99 -4.01
C ASP A 104 11.68 7.93 -5.12
N GLU A 105 11.44 6.65 -4.76
CA GLU A 105 11.35 5.51 -5.70
C GLU A 105 10.25 5.73 -6.76
N LEU A 106 9.09 6.23 -6.33
CA LEU A 106 7.92 6.45 -7.18
C LEU A 106 7.91 7.85 -7.82
N LYS A 107 8.90 8.70 -7.51
CA LYS A 107 9.02 10.09 -7.98
C LYS A 107 7.74 10.89 -7.73
N VAL A 108 7.23 10.79 -6.50
CA VAL A 108 6.00 11.47 -6.08
C VAL A 108 6.25 12.98 -6.03
N LYS A 109 5.42 13.74 -6.76
CA LYS A 109 5.47 15.21 -6.77
C LYS A 109 4.51 15.88 -5.79
N ILE A 110 3.41 15.20 -5.50
CA ILE A 110 2.35 15.72 -4.63
C ILE A 110 1.98 14.63 -3.65
N ALA A 111 2.15 14.90 -2.35
CA ALA A 111 1.76 13.99 -1.28
C ALA A 111 0.44 14.47 -0.64
N VAL A 112 -0.54 13.56 -0.51
CA VAL A 112 -1.84 13.86 0.12
C VAL A 112 -2.03 12.95 1.32
N GLY A 113 -2.37 13.52 2.47
CA GLY A 113 -2.58 12.75 3.70
C GLY A 113 -3.42 13.51 4.72
N SER A 114 -3.73 12.87 5.84
CA SER A 114 -4.52 13.47 6.92
C SER A 114 -3.75 13.65 8.23
N ASP A 115 -2.60 12.99 8.36
CA ASP A 115 -1.65 13.17 9.45
C ASP A 115 -0.60 14.19 9.03
N ALA A 116 -0.74 15.43 9.52
CA ALA A 116 0.13 16.54 9.15
C ALA A 116 1.58 16.35 9.63
N ALA A 117 1.78 15.79 10.84
CA ALA A 117 3.11 15.61 11.41
C ALA A 117 3.89 14.56 10.62
N MET A 118 3.28 13.39 10.39
CA MET A 118 3.90 12.32 9.61
C MET A 118 4.14 12.74 8.16
N LEU A 119 3.19 13.44 7.54
CA LEU A 119 3.32 13.87 6.15
C LEU A 119 4.42 14.93 5.99
N ALA A 120 4.56 15.86 6.94
CA ALA A 120 5.60 16.88 6.91
C ALA A 120 7.02 16.29 7.02
N GLU A 121 7.19 15.17 7.71
CA GLU A 121 8.47 14.47 7.80
C GLU A 121 8.71 13.56 6.59
N ALA A 122 7.73 12.73 6.22
CA ALA A 122 7.89 11.78 5.12
C ALA A 122 8.01 12.47 3.76
N ALA A 123 7.33 13.60 3.56
CA ALA A 123 7.27 14.33 2.30
C ALA A 123 8.27 15.50 2.22
N GLU A 124 9.36 15.48 3.00
CA GLU A 124 10.39 16.53 3.04
C GLU A 124 10.94 16.88 1.63
N ASN A 125 11.09 15.89 0.76
CA ASN A 125 11.62 16.05 -0.60
C ASN A 125 10.52 16.23 -1.67
N VAL A 126 9.25 16.25 -1.27
CA VAL A 126 8.12 16.31 -2.20
C VAL A 126 7.76 17.77 -2.46
N GLU A 127 7.56 18.13 -3.74
CA GLU A 127 7.34 19.52 -4.17
C GLU A 127 6.08 20.16 -3.54
N HIS A 128 5.00 19.39 -3.39
CA HIS A 128 3.75 19.86 -2.82
C HIS A 128 3.14 18.88 -1.84
N VAL A 129 2.63 19.39 -0.73
CA VAL A 129 2.00 18.58 0.32
C VAL A 129 0.60 19.10 0.61
N VAL A 130 -0.40 18.23 0.57
CA VAL A 130 -1.81 18.57 0.85
C VAL A 130 -2.29 17.78 2.05
N VAL A 131 -2.67 18.49 3.12
CA VAL A 131 -3.19 17.90 4.35
C VAL A 131 -4.72 18.04 4.37
N VAL A 132 -5.44 16.92 4.42
CA VAL A 132 -6.92 16.90 4.44
C VAL A 132 -7.44 16.66 5.86
N GLY A 133 -8.09 17.67 6.41
CA GLY A 133 -8.68 17.74 7.76
C GLY A 133 -9.96 16.96 7.98
N SER A 134 -10.26 15.97 7.13
CA SER A 134 -11.49 15.18 7.22
C SER A 134 -11.52 14.21 8.40
N VAL A 135 -10.52 14.24 9.30
CA VAL A 135 -10.38 13.33 10.44
C VAL A 135 -9.97 14.07 11.72
N PRO A 136 -10.36 13.56 12.91
CA PRO A 136 -10.16 14.28 14.18
C PRO A 136 -8.71 14.63 14.53
N TRP A 137 -7.75 13.76 14.20
CA TRP A 137 -6.33 13.94 14.52
C TRP A 137 -5.59 14.96 13.65
N THR A 138 -6.23 15.51 12.61
CA THR A 138 -5.59 16.54 11.76
C THR A 138 -5.47 17.89 12.46
N LYS A 139 -6.21 18.13 13.55
CA LYS A 139 -6.27 19.44 14.23
C LYS A 139 -5.03 19.80 15.07
N ALA A 140 -4.06 18.89 15.22
CA ALA A 140 -3.01 18.99 16.23
C ALA A 140 -1.71 19.74 15.81
N THR A 141 -1.64 20.37 14.64
CA THR A 141 -0.38 21.01 14.19
C THR A 141 -0.58 22.46 13.75
N GLY A 142 0.19 23.35 14.41
CA GLY A 142 0.05 24.81 14.34
C GLY A 142 1.13 25.53 13.53
N GLU A 143 1.93 24.85 12.71
CA GLU A 143 2.94 25.53 11.88
C GLU A 143 2.98 24.96 10.46
N THR A 144 2.45 25.76 9.53
CA THR A 144 2.45 25.49 8.09
C THR A 144 3.83 25.80 7.52
N ARG A 145 4.59 24.77 7.12
CA ARG A 145 5.81 24.95 6.31
C ARG A 145 5.45 25.45 4.91
N SER A 146 6.38 26.13 4.22
CA SER A 146 6.19 26.52 2.82
C SER A 146 5.93 25.27 1.95
N GLY A 147 4.85 25.27 1.16
CA GLY A 147 4.47 24.15 0.29
C GLY A 147 3.47 23.15 0.89
N VAL A 148 3.06 23.33 2.16
CA VAL A 148 1.98 22.57 2.79
C VAL A 148 0.66 23.33 2.68
N VAL A 149 -0.34 22.75 2.02
CA VAL A 149 -1.70 23.30 1.92
C VAL A 149 -2.64 22.46 2.77
N GLN A 150 -3.20 23.06 3.82
CA GLN A 150 -4.20 22.41 4.66
C GLN A 150 -5.62 22.72 4.15
N VAL A 151 -6.43 21.67 4.05
CA VAL A 151 -7.78 21.72 3.51
C VAL A 151 -8.72 21.07 4.52
N ALA A 152 -9.87 21.68 4.81
CA ALA A 152 -10.81 21.12 5.80
C ALA A 152 -11.50 19.84 5.30
N GLU A 153 -11.93 19.81 4.05
CA GLU A 153 -12.73 18.71 3.49
C GLU A 153 -12.31 18.32 2.07
N TRP A 154 -12.71 17.13 1.61
CA TRP A 154 -12.38 16.63 0.27
C TRP A 154 -12.93 17.48 -0.89
N PRO A 155 -14.12 18.10 -0.84
CA PRO A 155 -14.59 18.94 -1.93
C PRO A 155 -13.65 20.10 -2.24
N THR A 156 -13.10 20.75 -1.21
CA THR A 156 -12.14 21.86 -1.32
C THR A 156 -10.77 21.44 -1.86
N VAL A 157 -10.43 20.14 -1.83
CA VAL A 157 -9.18 19.62 -2.41
C VAL A 157 -9.14 19.88 -3.92
N ARG A 158 -10.29 19.88 -4.60
CA ARG A 158 -10.34 20.10 -6.06
C ARG A 158 -9.78 21.46 -6.45
N GLU A 159 -10.13 22.50 -5.70
CA GLU A 159 -9.67 23.87 -5.95
C GLU A 159 -8.15 23.99 -5.80
N VAL A 160 -7.57 23.33 -4.78
CA VAL A 160 -6.12 23.27 -4.59
C VAL A 160 -5.44 22.59 -5.77
N PHE A 161 -5.96 21.45 -6.23
CA PHE A 161 -5.38 20.76 -7.39
C PHE A 161 -5.57 21.53 -8.70
N GLU A 162 -6.64 22.32 -8.85
CA GLU A 162 -6.80 23.20 -10.02
C GLU A 162 -5.77 24.32 -10.04
N GLN A 163 -5.40 24.87 -8.88
CA GLN A 163 -4.29 25.82 -8.76
C GLN A 163 -2.96 25.14 -9.12
N LEU A 164 -2.69 23.96 -8.56
CA LEU A 164 -1.48 23.20 -8.86
C LEU A 164 -1.36 22.83 -10.35
N VAL A 165 -2.47 22.49 -11.01
CA VAL A 165 -2.48 22.22 -12.46
C VAL A 165 -2.05 23.46 -13.25
N LYS A 166 -2.48 24.66 -12.84
CA LYS A 166 -2.09 25.92 -13.48
C LYS A 166 -0.63 26.27 -13.19
N GLU A 167 -0.19 26.15 -11.94
CA GLU A 167 1.19 26.42 -11.52
C GLU A 167 2.19 25.49 -12.23
N LEU A 168 1.87 24.20 -12.33
CA LEU A 168 2.69 23.20 -12.98
C LEU A 168 2.49 23.14 -14.50
N ASN A 169 1.63 23.99 -15.06
CA ASN A 169 1.28 24.06 -16.49
C ASN A 169 0.95 22.68 -17.10
N LEU A 170 0.17 21.87 -16.39
CA LEU A 170 -0.14 20.50 -16.80
C LEU A 170 -1.22 20.49 -17.87
N GLN A 171 -0.94 19.82 -18.98
CA GLN A 171 -1.91 19.60 -20.04
C GLN A 171 -2.79 18.39 -19.71
N PRO A 172 -4.11 18.45 -19.97
CA PRO A 172 -4.97 17.29 -19.81
C PRO A 172 -4.63 16.21 -20.84
N LEU A 173 -4.64 14.96 -20.40
CA LEU A 173 -4.51 13.80 -21.29
C LEU A 173 -5.72 13.73 -22.24
N GLU A 174 -5.46 13.60 -23.54
CA GLU A 174 -6.50 13.44 -24.58
C GLU A 174 -7.39 12.21 -24.33
N LYS A 175 -6.81 11.16 -23.74
CA LYS A 175 -7.52 9.93 -23.37
C LYS A 175 -7.24 9.60 -21.92
N VAL A 176 -8.29 9.69 -21.10
CA VAL A 176 -8.24 9.31 -19.68
C VAL A 176 -8.72 7.87 -19.56
N PHE A 177 -7.79 6.96 -19.25
CA PHE A 177 -8.14 5.58 -18.95
C PHE A 177 -8.51 5.44 -17.47
N PRO A 178 -9.54 4.66 -17.13
CA PRO A 178 -9.81 4.32 -15.74
C PRO A 178 -8.61 3.55 -15.18
N GLY A 179 -8.30 3.80 -13.91
CA GLY A 179 -7.32 3.03 -13.15
C GLY A 179 -7.68 1.54 -13.20
N PRO A 180 -6.68 0.66 -13.15
CA PRO A 180 -6.92 -0.76 -13.27
C PRO A 180 -7.58 -1.29 -11.99
N ARG A 181 -8.27 -2.44 -12.07
CA ARG A 181 -8.89 -3.07 -10.89
C ARG A 181 -7.82 -3.63 -9.96
N LEU A 182 -7.52 -2.95 -8.86
CA LEU A 182 -6.46 -3.26 -7.90
C LEU A 182 -6.62 -4.64 -7.26
N ALA A 183 -7.85 -5.14 -7.11
CA ALA A 183 -8.14 -6.48 -6.59
C ALA A 183 -7.75 -7.58 -7.57
N ARG A 184 -7.65 -7.28 -8.87
CA ARG A 184 -7.07 -8.22 -9.84
C ARG A 184 -5.54 -8.30 -9.78
N TYR A 185 -4.89 -7.32 -9.14
CA TYR A 185 -3.42 -7.28 -8.97
C TYR A 185 -2.94 -7.97 -7.68
N THR A 186 -3.79 -8.73 -6.99
CA THR A 186 -3.35 -9.68 -5.94
C THR A 186 -2.47 -10.81 -6.50
N ASP A 187 -2.16 -10.78 -7.79
CA ASP A 187 -1.45 -11.82 -8.51
C ASP A 187 0.07 -11.63 -8.50
N ASP A 188 0.63 -10.69 -7.73
CA ASP A 188 2.08 -10.65 -7.50
C ASP A 188 2.52 -11.69 -6.47
N LEU A 189 1.61 -12.27 -5.68
CA LEU A 189 1.94 -13.27 -4.66
C LEU A 189 1.80 -14.70 -5.19
N VAL A 190 2.81 -15.52 -4.95
CA VAL A 190 2.81 -16.97 -5.16
C VAL A 190 3.12 -17.66 -3.84
N THR A 191 2.16 -18.43 -3.33
CA THR A 191 2.36 -19.25 -2.14
C THR A 191 2.90 -20.63 -2.52
N VAL A 192 4.09 -20.96 -2.02
CA VAL A 192 4.78 -22.23 -2.24
C VAL A 192 4.35 -23.25 -1.19
N SER A 193 4.04 -24.44 -1.66
CA SER A 193 3.71 -25.61 -0.85
C SER A 193 4.58 -26.79 -1.28
N THR A 194 4.68 -27.79 -0.41
CA THR A 194 5.37 -29.05 -0.72
C THR A 194 4.59 -29.96 -1.68
N ARG A 195 3.35 -29.61 -2.04
CA ARG A 195 2.48 -30.45 -2.88
C ARG A 195 2.86 -30.43 -4.36
N LYS A 196 3.62 -29.41 -4.79
CA LYS A 196 3.99 -29.21 -6.19
C LYS A 196 5.50 -28.99 -6.29
N PRO A 197 6.14 -29.43 -7.37
CA PRO A 197 7.58 -29.25 -7.56
C PRO A 197 7.94 -27.78 -7.83
N ALA A 198 9.19 -27.40 -7.61
CA ALA A 198 9.69 -26.04 -7.82
C ALA A 198 9.44 -25.51 -9.25
N VAL A 199 9.57 -26.36 -10.27
CA VAL A 199 9.32 -26.02 -11.68
C VAL A 199 7.89 -25.52 -11.90
N PHE A 200 6.91 -26.07 -11.19
CA PHE A 200 5.52 -25.62 -11.30
C PHE A 200 5.39 -24.15 -10.86
N TYR A 201 6.02 -23.79 -9.74
CA TYR A 201 6.00 -22.41 -9.24
C TYR A 201 6.79 -21.46 -10.14
N ALA A 202 7.96 -21.88 -10.65
CA ALA A 202 8.72 -21.11 -11.62
C ALA A 202 7.89 -20.78 -12.88
N ASN A 203 7.12 -21.74 -13.39
CA ASN A 203 6.24 -21.52 -14.55
C ASN A 203 5.11 -20.53 -14.25
N ILE A 204 4.48 -20.61 -13.06
CA ILE A 204 3.46 -19.64 -12.63
C ILE A 204 4.05 -18.23 -12.56
N ILE A 205 5.22 -18.09 -11.93
CA ILE A 205 5.90 -16.81 -11.76
C ILE A 205 6.31 -16.24 -13.13
N ASN A 206 6.82 -17.08 -14.03
CA ASN A 206 7.16 -16.65 -15.38
C ASN A 206 5.92 -16.19 -16.17
N SER A 207 4.79 -16.88 -16.02
CA SER A 207 3.51 -16.44 -16.59
C SER A 207 3.08 -15.07 -16.06
N LYS A 208 3.28 -14.80 -14.76
CA LYS A 208 3.03 -13.48 -14.16
C LYS A 208 3.91 -12.39 -14.76
N PHE A 209 5.20 -12.67 -14.95
CA PHE A 209 6.11 -11.72 -15.60
C PHE A 209 5.79 -11.48 -17.07
N THR A 210 5.43 -12.52 -17.82
CA THR A 210 5.27 -12.45 -19.29
C THR A 210 3.85 -12.08 -19.72
N VAL A 211 2.85 -12.83 -19.26
CA VAL A 211 1.44 -12.67 -19.64
C VAL A 211 0.82 -11.50 -18.89
N GLN A 212 1.05 -11.41 -17.58
CA GLN A 212 0.47 -10.37 -16.74
C GLN A 212 1.34 -9.12 -16.64
N LYS A 213 2.50 -9.11 -17.30
CA LYS A 213 3.46 -7.99 -17.35
C LYS A 213 3.86 -7.47 -15.97
N GLN A 214 3.91 -8.34 -14.96
CA GLN A 214 4.41 -7.95 -13.64
C GLN A 214 5.90 -7.64 -13.73
N GLU A 215 6.35 -6.65 -12.96
CA GLU A 215 7.79 -6.36 -12.79
C GLU A 215 8.36 -7.06 -11.56
N THR A 216 7.51 -7.31 -10.55
CA THR A 216 7.88 -7.96 -9.30
C THR A 216 6.87 -9.03 -8.93
N VAL A 217 7.34 -10.16 -8.40
CA VAL A 217 6.50 -11.25 -7.87
C VAL A 217 7.07 -11.67 -6.52
N ARG A 218 6.21 -11.71 -5.51
CA ARG A 218 6.51 -12.21 -4.16
C ARG A 218 6.27 -13.71 -4.10
N LEU A 219 7.22 -14.43 -3.53
CA LEU A 219 7.17 -15.85 -3.32
C LEU A 219 7.19 -16.12 -1.82
N GLN A 220 6.09 -16.64 -1.28
CA GLN A 220 5.96 -16.95 0.15
C GLN A 220 5.98 -18.45 0.40
N ALA A 221 6.74 -18.88 1.41
CA ALA A 221 6.89 -20.29 1.72
C ALA A 221 6.75 -20.56 3.24
N SER A 222 6.05 -21.64 3.56
CA SER A 222 6.13 -22.26 4.89
C SER A 222 7.48 -22.97 5.08
N GLU A 223 7.86 -23.29 6.32
CA GLU A 223 9.13 -23.98 6.64
C GLU A 223 9.41 -25.19 5.74
N ALA A 224 8.44 -26.08 5.63
CA ALA A 224 8.58 -27.31 4.86
C ALA A 224 8.74 -27.05 3.35
N ALA A 225 8.33 -25.87 2.87
CA ALA A 225 8.35 -25.48 1.46
C ALA A 225 9.50 -24.51 1.11
N ILE A 226 10.35 -24.13 2.09
CA ILE A 226 11.47 -23.20 1.86
C ILE A 226 12.37 -23.70 0.74
N THR A 227 12.79 -24.96 0.80
CA THR A 227 13.66 -25.56 -0.22
C THR A 227 13.03 -25.47 -1.62
N THR A 228 11.72 -25.75 -1.72
CA THR A 228 10.99 -25.64 -2.99
C THR A 228 10.93 -24.21 -3.51
N ALA A 229 10.77 -23.22 -2.61
CA ALA A 229 10.73 -21.82 -2.98
C ALA A 229 12.08 -21.30 -3.47
N VAL A 230 13.16 -21.66 -2.77
CA VAL A 230 14.54 -21.34 -3.17
C VAL A 230 14.87 -21.98 -4.52
N GLN A 231 14.52 -23.25 -4.71
CA GLN A 231 14.69 -23.93 -6.00
C GLN A 231 13.91 -23.24 -7.13
N ALA A 232 12.67 -22.79 -6.88
CA ALA A 232 11.88 -22.09 -7.88
C ALA A 232 12.50 -20.73 -8.27
N ALA A 233 12.98 -19.98 -7.28
CA ALA A 233 13.71 -18.73 -7.51
C ALA A 233 15.01 -18.97 -8.30
N GLU A 234 15.75 -20.02 -7.98
CA GLU A 234 16.99 -20.37 -8.66
C GLU A 234 16.78 -20.80 -10.11
N ILE A 235 15.71 -21.56 -10.39
CA ILE A 235 15.30 -21.90 -11.77
C ILE A 235 15.07 -20.61 -12.58
N LEU A 236 14.35 -19.64 -12.02
CA LEU A 236 14.07 -18.37 -12.68
C LEU A 236 15.34 -17.54 -12.92
N ARG A 237 16.30 -17.60 -11.98
CA ARG A 237 17.61 -16.95 -12.10
C ARG A 237 18.44 -17.58 -13.21
N ILE A 238 18.54 -18.91 -13.24
CA ILE A 238 19.27 -19.66 -14.28
C ILE A 238 18.66 -19.39 -15.67
N GLN A 239 17.33 -19.31 -15.76
CA GLN A 239 16.62 -18.99 -16.99
C GLN A 239 16.69 -17.50 -17.38
N ASN A 240 17.36 -16.67 -16.57
CA ASN A 240 17.45 -15.22 -16.74
C ASN A 240 16.08 -14.53 -16.87
N ASN A 241 15.07 -15.08 -16.18
CA ASN A 241 13.72 -14.53 -16.16
C ASN A 241 13.54 -13.55 -14.98
N ALA A 242 14.19 -13.82 -13.84
CA ALA A 242 14.08 -12.99 -12.64
C ALA A 242 15.31 -13.09 -11.73
N VAL A 243 15.51 -12.07 -10.89
CA VAL A 243 16.50 -12.03 -9.81
C VAL A 243 15.82 -11.81 -8.48
N THR A 244 16.32 -12.45 -7.42
CA THR A 244 15.85 -12.20 -6.06
C THR A 244 16.43 -10.89 -5.56
N THR A 245 15.58 -9.92 -5.20
CA THR A 245 15.98 -8.59 -4.73
C THR A 245 15.86 -8.41 -3.23
N LYS A 246 14.93 -9.12 -2.60
CA LYS A 246 14.74 -9.10 -1.14
C LYS A 246 14.44 -10.49 -0.64
N ILE A 247 15.07 -10.85 0.47
CA ILE A 247 14.77 -12.06 1.25
C ILE A 247 14.35 -11.59 2.63
N SER A 248 13.21 -12.05 3.11
CA SER A 248 12.70 -11.67 4.43
C SER A 248 12.16 -12.90 5.14
N THR A 249 12.58 -13.09 6.37
CA THR A 249 12.07 -14.13 7.26
C THR A 249 11.21 -13.45 8.32
N ARG A 250 9.89 -13.64 8.28
CA ARG A 250 9.03 -13.18 9.37
C ARG A 250 8.83 -14.31 10.38
N TYR A 251 9.19 -14.08 11.64
CA TYR A 251 8.75 -14.90 12.76
C TYR A 251 7.41 -14.34 13.23
N ALA A 252 6.28 -14.98 12.87
CA ALA A 252 5.02 -14.71 13.55
C ALA A 252 4.93 -15.60 14.79
N LEU A 253 4.79 -14.99 15.96
CA LEU A 253 4.61 -15.66 17.25
C LEU A 253 3.35 -16.54 17.23
N ASN A 254 3.41 -17.67 17.95
CA ASN A 254 2.40 -18.72 18.07
C ASN A 254 0.95 -18.21 18.31
N ARG A 255 -0.03 -18.76 17.58
CA ARG A 255 -1.43 -18.87 18.04
C ARG A 255 -1.61 -20.13 18.91
N PRO A 256 -2.50 -20.13 19.94
CA PRO A 256 -2.90 -21.33 20.67
C PRO A 256 -3.67 -22.32 19.77
N LYS A 257 -3.54 -23.61 20.07
CA LYS A 257 -3.92 -24.77 19.23
C LYS A 257 -5.40 -24.94 18.88
N ASP A 258 -6.33 -24.14 19.39
CA ASP A 258 -7.74 -24.58 19.45
C ASP A 258 -8.64 -24.22 18.27
N ARG A 259 -8.19 -23.43 17.28
CA ARG A 259 -8.99 -23.17 16.06
C ARG A 259 -8.13 -23.04 14.81
N GLY A 260 -7.79 -24.18 14.21
CA GLY A 260 -7.46 -24.31 12.78
C GLY A 260 -6.65 -23.18 12.15
N GLY A 261 -5.53 -22.78 12.78
CA GLY A 261 -4.74 -21.64 12.32
C GLY A 261 -4.14 -21.86 10.92
N TYR A 262 -4.28 -20.86 10.05
CA TYR A 262 -3.57 -20.80 8.77
C TYR A 262 -2.06 -20.68 9.03
N ARG A 263 -1.25 -21.50 8.33
CA ARG A 263 0.21 -21.52 8.44
C ARG A 263 0.77 -20.21 7.86
N VAL A 264 1.34 -19.37 8.71
CA VAL A 264 2.03 -18.13 8.31
C VAL A 264 3.37 -18.49 7.63
N PRO A 265 3.77 -17.78 6.56
CA PRO A 265 5.04 -18.03 5.87
C PRO A 265 6.25 -17.73 6.75
N LYS A 266 7.28 -18.59 6.66
CA LYS A 266 8.58 -18.41 7.34
C LYS A 266 9.61 -17.73 6.45
N LEU A 267 9.36 -17.67 5.15
CA LEU A 267 10.23 -17.05 4.16
C LEU A 267 9.40 -16.33 3.09
N GLU A 268 9.78 -15.10 2.77
CA GLU A 268 9.31 -14.33 1.64
C GLU A 268 10.51 -13.94 0.75
N LEU A 269 10.40 -14.22 -0.55
CA LEU A 269 11.36 -13.81 -1.57
C LEU A 269 10.67 -12.83 -2.52
N VAL A 270 11.25 -11.66 -2.73
CA VAL A 270 10.81 -10.73 -3.77
C VAL A 270 11.65 -10.98 -5.01
N LEU A 271 10.99 -11.36 -6.11
CA LEU A 271 11.60 -11.63 -7.39
C LEU A 271 11.32 -10.48 -8.34
N GLN A 272 12.36 -9.86 -8.90
CA GLN A 272 12.25 -8.82 -9.91
C GLN A 272 12.53 -9.41 -11.30
N ARG A 273 11.70 -9.07 -12.27
CA ARG A 273 11.87 -9.48 -13.67
C ARG A 273 13.16 -8.93 -14.24
N VAL A 274 13.93 -9.77 -14.93
CA VAL A 274 15.09 -9.31 -15.71
C VAL A 274 14.63 -8.85 -17.09
N ALA A 275 14.99 -7.63 -17.48
CA ALA A 275 14.76 -7.15 -18.83
C ALA A 275 15.60 -8.00 -19.81
N ARG A 276 14.96 -8.63 -20.81
CA ARG A 276 15.72 -9.26 -21.89
C ARG A 276 16.44 -8.15 -22.65
N LYS A 277 17.77 -8.21 -22.70
CA LYS A 277 18.53 -7.41 -23.66
C LYS A 277 18.00 -7.77 -25.06
N ALA A 278 17.54 -6.75 -25.79
CA ALA A 278 17.16 -6.87 -27.19
C ALA A 278 18.37 -7.24 -28.04
#